data_AF-A0A8R7U7Y3-F1
#
_entry.id   AF-A0A8R7U7Y3-F1
#
_cell.length_a   1.000
_cell.length_b   1.000
_cell.length_c   1.000
_cell.angle_alpha   90.00
_cell.angle_beta   90.00
_cell.angle_gamma   90.00
#
_symmetry.space_group_name_H-M   'P 1'
#
loop_
_entity.id
_entity.type
_entity.pdbx_description
1 polymer ?
#
loop_
_entity_poly.entity_id
_entity_poly.type
_entity_poly.pdbx_seq_one_letter_code
_entity_poly.pdbx_strand_id
1 'polypeptide(L)'
;MASWCKLGLLLLLQSLSSSAAAAGSISLSVGESITGNRTLVSEGGKFELGFFSPAGDSNYYVGIWYKKIPVQTVIWVMNRDRPVSDPSSSELTLAPDGKLVLLLNENQQKRPVWSSASHARTSNGPVVAALLDSGNLVLRGRQPGNSSEVMWQSFEHPTDTLVPGGWVGLNKSSGAYQ
;
A
#
# COMPACT_ATOMS: atom_id res chain seq x y z
N MET A 1 12.50 -63.98 30.37
CA MET A 1 12.17 -63.83 28.93
C MET A 1 10.65 -63.76 28.86
N ALA A 2 9.96 -62.74 28.38
CA ALA A 2 10.29 -61.67 27.46
C ALA A 2 9.59 -60.37 27.91
N SER A 3 10.17 -59.24 27.52
CA SER A 3 9.67 -57.89 27.74
C SER A 3 9.46 -57.22 26.39
N TRP A 4 8.45 -56.33 26.37
CA TRP A 4 8.27 -55.17 25.50
C TRP A 4 7.33 -55.20 24.30
N CYS A 5 6.23 -54.46 24.53
CA CYS A 5 5.85 -53.22 23.83
C CYS A 5 5.63 -53.31 22.32
N LYS A 6 4.34 -53.31 21.95
CA LYS A 6 3.90 -52.81 20.65
C LYS A 6 2.77 -51.80 20.86
N LEU A 7 3.13 -50.55 21.09
CA LEU A 7 2.26 -49.41 20.84
C LEU A 7 3.16 -48.24 20.39
N GLY A 8 2.91 -47.71 19.20
CA GLY A 8 3.72 -46.62 18.64
C GLY A 8 3.37 -46.33 17.19
N LEU A 9 2.16 -45.79 16.98
CA LEU A 9 1.70 -45.19 15.74
C LEU A 9 2.47 -43.88 15.49
N LEU A 10 3.02 -43.67 14.29
CA LEU A 10 3.42 -42.32 13.86
C LEU A 10 3.13 -42.15 12.36
N LEU A 11 1.97 -41.57 12.05
CA LEU A 11 1.64 -41.04 10.73
C LEU A 11 2.38 -39.70 10.54
N LEU A 12 3.32 -39.67 9.60
CA LEU A 12 3.88 -38.41 9.07
C LEU A 12 2.87 -37.78 8.10
N LEU A 13 1.95 -36.96 8.59
CA LEU A 13 1.32 -35.93 7.76
C LEU A 13 2.27 -34.74 7.68
N GLN A 14 3.04 -34.68 6.59
CA GLN A 14 3.73 -33.46 6.18
C GLN A 14 2.65 -32.40 5.88
N SER A 15 2.53 -31.40 6.74
CA SER A 15 1.63 -30.28 6.54
C SER A 15 2.09 -29.49 5.32
N LEU A 16 1.38 -29.59 4.20
CA LEU A 16 1.45 -28.59 3.14
C LEU A 16 0.84 -27.31 3.69
N SER A 17 1.68 -26.45 4.27
CA SER A 17 1.31 -25.08 4.60
C SER A 17 1.07 -24.33 3.29
N SER A 18 -0.15 -24.45 2.76
CA SER A 18 -0.60 -23.64 1.64
C SER A 18 -0.74 -22.22 2.14
N SER A 19 0.29 -21.39 1.91
CA SER A 19 0.20 -19.97 2.16
C SER A 19 -0.82 -19.41 1.17
N ALA A 20 -2.07 -19.25 1.60
CA ALA A 20 -3.09 -18.59 0.81
C ALA A 20 -2.59 -17.17 0.51
N ALA A 21 -2.26 -16.89 -0.76
CA ALA A 21 -1.96 -15.52 -1.18
C ALA A 21 -3.21 -14.68 -0.89
N ALA A 22 -3.08 -13.66 -0.04
CA ALA A 22 -4.18 -12.73 0.21
C ALA A 22 -4.61 -12.11 -1.13
N ALA A 23 -5.89 -12.22 -1.47
CA ALA A 23 -6.43 -11.57 -2.66
C ALA A 23 -6.27 -10.05 -2.50
N GLY A 24 -5.46 -9.43 -3.35
CA GLY A 24 -5.28 -7.98 -3.38
C GLY A 24 -6.57 -7.29 -3.81
N SER A 25 -6.94 -6.20 -3.14
CA SER A 25 -8.05 -5.35 -3.57
C SER A 25 -7.59 -4.40 -4.69
N ILE A 26 -8.49 -3.96 -5.58
CA ILE A 26 -8.13 -3.05 -6.68
C ILE A 26 -8.27 -1.56 -6.26
N SER A 27 -9.15 -1.30 -5.29
CA SER A 27 -9.33 0.03 -4.70
C SER A 27 -9.56 -0.05 -3.19
N LEU A 28 -9.30 1.07 -2.51
CA LEU A 28 -9.60 1.31 -1.11
C LEU A 28 -10.73 2.34 -0.99
N SER A 29 -11.82 1.97 -0.32
CA SER A 29 -12.95 2.85 -0.02
C SER A 29 -12.75 3.60 1.30
N VAL A 30 -13.55 4.64 1.52
CA VAL A 30 -13.55 5.37 2.79
C VAL A 30 -13.83 4.43 3.96
N GLY A 31 -12.98 4.48 4.99
CA GLY A 31 -13.07 3.63 6.17
C GLY A 31 -12.44 2.24 6.01
N GLU A 32 -12.00 1.88 4.81
CA GLU A 32 -11.17 0.69 4.60
C GLU A 32 -9.69 1.01 4.85
N SER A 33 -8.92 -0.03 5.17
CA SER A 33 -7.50 0.09 5.38
C SER A 33 -6.68 -1.13 4.98
N ILE A 34 -5.40 -0.85 4.77
CA ILE A 34 -4.33 -1.81 4.54
C ILE A 34 -3.47 -1.84 5.81
N THR A 35 -3.25 -3.03 6.35
CA THR A 35 -2.43 -3.30 7.55
C THR A 35 -1.72 -4.64 7.39
N GLY A 36 -0.57 -4.81 8.05
CA GLY A 36 0.23 -6.02 7.99
C GLY A 36 0.65 -6.37 6.56
N ASN A 37 0.32 -7.58 6.12
CA ASN A 37 0.66 -8.12 4.81
C ASN A 37 -0.41 -7.90 3.73
N ARG A 38 -1.47 -7.13 4.02
CA ARG A 38 -2.51 -6.83 3.04
C ARG A 38 -1.94 -5.89 1.96
N THR A 39 -2.44 -6.03 0.74
CA THR A 39 -1.99 -5.22 -0.39
C THR A 39 -3.14 -4.75 -1.28
N LEU A 40 -2.86 -3.71 -2.07
CA LEU A 40 -3.67 -3.25 -3.19
C LEU A 40 -2.98 -3.67 -4.49
N VAL A 41 -3.71 -4.23 -5.44
CA VAL A 41 -3.15 -4.74 -6.70
C VAL A 41 -3.86 -4.05 -7.87
N SER A 42 -3.09 -3.59 -8.86
CA SER A 42 -3.68 -2.98 -10.05
C SER A 42 -4.54 -4.00 -10.81
N GLU A 43 -5.54 -3.52 -11.57
CA GLU A 43 -6.51 -4.39 -12.25
C GLU A 43 -5.87 -5.48 -13.12
N GLY A 44 -4.80 -5.16 -13.87
CA GLY A 44 -4.05 -6.12 -14.69
C GLY A 44 -2.96 -6.89 -13.93
N GLY A 45 -2.86 -6.69 -12.61
CA GLY A 45 -1.88 -7.31 -11.73
C GLY A 45 -0.44 -6.92 -12.05
N LYS A 46 -0.22 -5.72 -12.61
CA LYS A 46 1.12 -5.22 -12.98
C LYS A 46 1.84 -4.61 -11.79
N PHE A 47 1.11 -3.86 -10.98
CA PHE A 47 1.63 -3.15 -9.82
C PHE A 47 0.93 -3.61 -8.55
N GLU A 48 1.67 -3.52 -7.45
CA GLU A 48 1.18 -3.82 -6.11
C GLU A 48 1.64 -2.74 -5.14
N LEU A 49 0.75 -2.38 -4.22
CA LEU A 49 0.98 -1.43 -3.14
C LEU A 49 0.79 -2.13 -1.80
N GLY A 50 1.69 -1.85 -0.86
CA GLY A 50 1.59 -2.35 0.51
C GLY A 50 2.79 -1.96 1.36
N PHE A 51 2.87 -2.55 2.55
CA PHE A 51 4.04 -2.41 3.40
C PHE A 51 5.19 -3.27 2.89
N PHE A 52 6.40 -2.73 2.93
CA PHE A 52 7.63 -3.44 2.61
C PHE A 52 8.78 -2.95 3.51
N SER A 53 9.85 -3.74 3.59
CA SER A 53 11.08 -3.39 4.29
C SER A 53 12.28 -3.64 3.36
N PRO A 54 13.15 -2.63 3.14
CA PRO A 54 14.40 -2.83 2.40
C PRO A 54 15.30 -3.88 3.06
N ALA A 55 16.10 -4.59 2.26
CA ALA A 55 17.01 -5.60 2.80
C ALA A 55 18.00 -4.99 3.82
N GLY A 56 18.02 -5.55 5.03
CA GLY A 56 18.89 -5.09 6.11
C GLY A 56 18.37 -3.89 6.90
N ASP A 57 17.16 -3.41 6.61
CA ASP A 57 16.47 -2.39 7.40
C ASP A 57 15.48 -3.05 8.37
N SER A 58 15.30 -2.47 9.56
CA SER A 58 14.23 -2.85 10.50
C SER A 58 12.98 -1.97 10.35
N ASN A 59 13.06 -0.94 9.51
CA ASN A 59 11.98 -0.04 9.22
C ASN A 59 11.08 -0.56 8.10
N TYR A 60 9.83 -0.11 8.14
CA TYR A 60 8.82 -0.38 7.13
C TYR A 60 8.35 0.90 6.46
N TYR A 61 8.05 0.74 5.19
CA TYR A 61 7.52 1.78 4.33
C TYR A 61 6.31 1.26 3.58
N VAL A 62 5.42 2.16 3.20
CA VAL A 62 4.39 1.91 2.20
C VAL A 62 4.97 2.27 0.84
N GLY A 63 4.91 1.34 -0.10
CA GLY A 63 5.42 1.58 -1.45
C GLY A 63 4.59 0.91 -2.53
N ILE A 64 4.94 1.22 -3.78
CA ILE A 64 4.42 0.58 -4.99
C ILE A 64 5.57 -0.14 -5.67
N TRP A 65 5.36 -1.37 -6.11
CA TRP A 65 6.37 -2.16 -6.84
C TRP A 65 5.76 -2.93 -8.00
N TYR A 66 6.62 -3.42 -8.89
CA TYR A 66 6.22 -4.35 -9.95
C TYR A 66 5.87 -5.72 -9.35
N LYS A 67 4.62 -6.16 -9.50
CA LYS A 67 4.12 -7.41 -8.90
C LYS A 67 4.73 -8.67 -9.53
N LYS A 68 5.05 -8.61 -10.82
CA LYS A 68 5.51 -9.76 -11.62
C LYS A 68 7.04 -9.89 -11.71
N ILE A 69 7.79 -8.99 -11.05
CA ILE A 69 9.25 -9.06 -11.01
C ILE A 69 9.66 -9.74 -9.69
N PRO A 70 10.43 -10.85 -9.72
CA PRO A 70 10.80 -11.58 -8.50
C PRO A 70 11.59 -10.76 -7.50
N VAL A 71 12.46 -9.87 -7.99
CA VAL A 71 13.18 -8.90 -7.16
C VAL A 71 12.26 -7.72 -6.93
N GLN A 72 11.97 -7.40 -5.66
CA GLN A 72 11.05 -6.31 -5.30
C GLN A 72 11.61 -4.98 -5.79
N THR A 73 11.11 -4.55 -6.94
CA THR A 73 11.53 -3.30 -7.60
C THR A 73 10.51 -2.23 -7.27
N VAL A 74 10.80 -1.46 -6.23
CA VAL A 74 9.96 -0.39 -5.73
C VAL A 74 10.10 0.83 -6.64
N ILE A 75 8.97 1.42 -7.01
CA ILE A 75 8.88 2.56 -7.92
C ILE A 75 8.36 3.84 -7.27
N TRP A 76 7.82 3.74 -6.05
CA TRP A 76 7.31 4.86 -5.28
C TRP A 76 7.26 4.51 -3.79
N VAL A 77 7.59 5.46 -2.92
CA VAL A 77 7.60 5.28 -1.46
C VAL A 77 6.84 6.42 -0.77
N MET A 78 5.83 6.09 0.04
CA MET A 78 4.98 7.08 0.70
C MET A 78 5.70 7.83 1.83
N ASN A 79 6.23 7.07 2.79
CA ASN A 79 6.69 7.57 4.09
C ASN A 79 8.21 7.53 4.22
N ARG A 80 8.92 7.95 3.16
CA ARG A 80 10.39 7.98 3.09
C ARG A 80 11.08 8.68 4.27
N ASP A 81 10.51 9.80 4.73
CA ASP A 81 11.12 10.62 5.79
C ASP A 81 10.74 10.15 7.20
N ARG A 82 9.67 9.35 7.31
CA ARG A 82 9.07 8.89 8.56
C ARG A 82 8.66 7.41 8.45
N PRO A 83 9.64 6.48 8.47
CA PRO A 83 9.36 5.05 8.51
C PRO A 83 8.50 4.65 9.71
N VAL A 84 7.86 3.49 9.62
CA VAL A 84 7.14 2.86 10.73
C VAL A 84 7.86 1.58 11.17
N SER A 85 7.72 1.21 12.45
CA SER A 85 8.47 0.09 13.04
C SER A 85 7.78 -1.27 12.86
N ASP A 86 6.46 -1.29 12.67
CA ASP A 86 5.70 -2.53 12.48
C ASP A 86 4.46 -2.28 11.59
N PRO A 87 4.28 -3.06 10.51
CA PRO A 87 3.13 -2.93 9.63
C PRO A 87 1.81 -3.40 10.28
N SER A 88 1.86 -4.24 11.31
CA SER A 88 0.67 -4.77 12.01
C SER A 88 0.05 -3.74 12.96
N SER A 89 0.86 -2.84 13.50
CA SER A 89 0.43 -1.67 14.28
C SER A 89 0.29 -0.41 13.41
N SER A 90 0.41 -0.53 12.09
CA SER A 90 0.26 0.57 11.14
C SER A 90 -0.95 0.36 10.22
N GLU A 91 -1.57 1.46 9.80
CA GLU A 91 -2.80 1.45 9.02
C GLU A 91 -2.73 2.52 7.92
N LEU A 92 -2.64 2.08 6.67
CA LEU A 92 -2.88 2.95 5.52
C LEU A 92 -4.39 2.98 5.24
N THR A 93 -5.01 4.14 5.41
CA THR A 93 -6.48 4.27 5.30
C THR A 93 -6.89 5.46 4.44
N LEU A 94 -8.03 5.32 3.76
CA LEU A 94 -8.74 6.45 3.18
C LEU A 94 -9.66 7.04 4.26
N ALA A 95 -9.24 8.16 4.83
CA ALA A 95 -9.94 8.84 5.90
C ALA A 95 -11.30 9.38 5.42
N PRO A 96 -12.26 9.61 6.34
CA PRO A 96 -13.56 10.15 5.99
C PRO A 96 -13.46 11.39 5.11
N ASP A 97 -12.57 12.32 5.44
CA ASP A 97 -12.31 13.58 4.73
C ASP A 97 -11.80 13.43 3.29
N GLY A 98 -11.55 12.19 2.82
CA GLY A 98 -11.09 11.89 1.47
C GLY A 98 -9.57 11.98 1.32
N LYS A 99 -8.84 12.05 2.43
CA LYS A 99 -7.37 11.99 2.44
C LYS A 99 -6.88 10.57 2.59
N LEU A 100 -5.80 10.25 1.89
CA LEU A 100 -5.03 9.06 2.18
C LEU A 100 -4.12 9.36 3.37
N VAL A 101 -4.15 8.52 4.40
CA VAL A 101 -3.43 8.74 5.65
C VAL A 101 -2.75 7.45 6.09
N LEU A 102 -1.47 7.55 6.49
CA LEU A 102 -0.79 6.48 7.21
C LEU A 102 -0.85 6.79 8.70
N LEU A 103 -1.48 5.90 9.45
CA LEU A 103 -1.66 5.99 10.89
C LEU A 103 -0.78 4.95 11.57
N LEU A 104 -0.13 5.37 12.65
CA LEU A 104 0.56 4.49 13.58
C LEU A 104 -0.34 4.31 14.82
N ASN A 105 -0.59 3.07 15.21
CA ASN A 105 -1.35 2.72 16.41
C ASN A 105 -0.39 2.38 17.55
N GLU A 106 -0.13 3.36 18.39
CA GLU A 106 0.72 3.22 19.57
C GLU A 106 -0.09 3.51 20.83
N ASN A 107 -0.01 2.64 21.84
CA ASN A 107 -0.67 2.83 23.13
C ASN A 107 -2.17 3.15 23.01
N GLN A 108 -2.87 2.46 22.09
CA GLN A 108 -4.29 2.67 21.76
C GLN A 108 -4.61 4.06 21.19
N GLN A 109 -3.62 4.82 20.74
CA GLN A 109 -3.80 6.09 20.04
C GLN A 109 -3.37 5.96 18.58
N LYS A 110 -4.23 6.44 17.67
CA LYS A 110 -3.89 6.58 16.26
C LYS A 110 -3.21 7.93 16.02
N ARG A 111 -1.96 7.90 15.56
CA ARG A 111 -1.18 9.11 15.23
C ARG A 111 -0.87 9.13 13.73
N PRO A 112 -1.16 10.23 13.00
CA PRO A 112 -0.79 10.33 11.60
C PRO A 112 0.72 10.53 11.45
N VAL A 113 1.35 9.67 10.64
CA VAL A 113 2.77 9.80 10.27
C VAL A 113 2.95 10.38 8.86
N TRP A 114 1.93 10.24 8.00
CA TRP A 114 1.88 10.80 6.65
C TRP A 114 0.43 11.06 6.22
N SER A 115 0.20 12.06 5.37
CA SER A 115 -1.09 12.30 4.71
C SER A 115 -0.92 12.92 3.33
N SER A 116 -1.80 12.56 2.40
CA SER A 116 -1.89 13.21 1.09
C SER A 116 -2.24 14.68 1.24
N ALA A 117 -1.47 15.57 0.62
CA ALA A 117 -1.82 16.97 0.46
C ALA A 117 -2.92 17.09 -0.62
N SER A 118 -4.16 16.73 -0.27
CA SER A 118 -5.30 16.93 -1.16
C SER A 118 -6.00 18.26 -0.84
N HIS A 119 -6.55 18.87 -1.89
CA HIS A 119 -7.37 20.08 -1.76
C HIS A 119 -8.68 19.72 -1.04
N ALA A 120 -9.19 20.66 -0.24
CA ALA A 120 -10.46 20.48 0.46
C ALA A 120 -11.58 20.17 -0.55
N ARG A 121 -12.39 19.15 -0.21
CA ARG A 121 -13.45 18.57 -1.04
C ARG A 121 -14.30 19.61 -1.79
N THR A 122 -14.41 19.44 -3.09
CA THR A 122 -15.50 19.99 -3.93
C THR A 122 -16.44 18.88 -4.45
N SER A 123 -16.05 17.60 -4.38
CA SER A 123 -16.86 16.50 -4.92
C SER A 123 -17.97 16.07 -3.97
N ASN A 124 -19.23 16.15 -4.41
CA ASN A 124 -20.43 15.70 -3.69
C ASN A 124 -20.62 14.17 -3.63
N GLY A 125 -19.57 13.37 -3.89
CA GLY A 125 -19.68 11.92 -4.09
C GLY A 125 -18.62 11.07 -3.36
N PRO A 126 -18.82 9.74 -3.31
CA PRO A 126 -17.88 8.83 -2.64
C PRO A 126 -16.51 8.82 -3.33
N VAL A 127 -15.43 8.90 -2.53
CA VAL A 127 -14.03 8.87 -2.96
C VAL A 127 -13.45 7.47 -2.80
N VAL A 128 -12.55 7.09 -3.69
CA VAL A 128 -11.75 5.86 -3.61
C VAL A 128 -10.28 6.15 -3.89
N ALA A 129 -9.39 5.39 -3.25
CA ALA A 129 -8.00 5.29 -3.65
C ALA A 129 -7.84 4.08 -4.59
N ALA A 130 -7.27 4.26 -5.78
CA ALA A 130 -7.14 3.19 -6.75
C ALA A 130 -5.71 3.11 -7.28
N LEU A 131 -5.14 1.89 -7.33
CA LEU A 131 -3.86 1.65 -7.99
C LEU A 131 -4.11 1.30 -9.45
N LEU A 132 -3.66 2.17 -10.35
CA LEU A 132 -3.84 2.00 -11.79
C LEU A 132 -2.78 1.06 -12.37
N ASP A 133 -3.07 0.53 -13.55
CA ASP A 133 -2.16 -0.32 -14.32
C ASP A 133 -0.93 0.40 -14.88
N SER A 134 -0.88 1.72 -14.74
CA SER A 134 0.31 2.55 -14.95
C SER A 134 1.25 2.58 -13.74
N GLY A 135 0.81 2.10 -12.57
CA GLY A 135 1.50 2.24 -11.29
C GLY A 135 1.15 3.53 -10.54
N ASN A 136 0.29 4.38 -11.11
CA ASN A 136 -0.17 5.60 -10.44
C ASN A 136 -1.24 5.26 -9.39
N LEU A 137 -1.03 5.71 -8.15
CA LEU A 137 -2.03 5.66 -7.08
C LEU A 137 -2.80 6.97 -7.10
N VAL A 138 -4.12 6.89 -7.32
CA VAL A 138 -4.97 8.08 -7.47
C VAL A 138 -6.08 8.12 -6.43
N LEU A 139 -6.39 9.32 -5.94
CA LEU A 139 -7.64 9.63 -5.24
C LEU A 139 -8.62 10.23 -6.23
N ARG A 140 -9.78 9.59 -6.41
CA ARG A 140 -10.80 10.01 -7.39
C ARG A 140 -12.21 9.68 -6.92
N GLY A 141 -13.20 10.29 -7.55
CA GLY A 141 -14.60 9.90 -7.38
C GLY A 141 -14.87 8.46 -7.82
N ARG A 142 -15.75 7.76 -7.11
CA ARG A 142 -16.10 6.35 -7.38
C ARG A 142 -16.91 6.15 -8.66
N GLN A 143 -17.72 7.14 -9.06
CA GLN A 143 -18.64 6.97 -10.20
C GLN A 143 -17.92 7.05 -11.56
N PRO A 144 -18.13 6.07 -12.46
CA PRO A 144 -17.67 6.16 -13.85
C PRO A 144 -18.29 7.39 -14.53
N GLY A 145 -17.48 8.28 -15.10
CA GLY A 145 -17.93 9.55 -15.69
C GLY A 145 -17.67 10.79 -14.83
N ASN A 146 -17.50 10.64 -13.51
CA ASN A 146 -16.95 11.67 -12.61
C ASN A 146 -15.42 11.52 -12.44
N SER A 147 -14.76 10.79 -13.33
CA SER A 147 -13.30 10.64 -13.40
C SER A 147 -12.55 11.94 -13.74
N SER A 148 -13.28 13.04 -13.95
CA SER A 148 -12.74 14.33 -14.35
C SER A 148 -11.89 15.01 -13.27
N GLU A 149 -11.96 14.59 -12.00
CA GLU A 149 -11.19 15.24 -10.95
C GLU A 149 -10.40 14.20 -10.16
N VAL A 150 -9.18 13.94 -10.63
CA VAL A 150 -8.14 13.32 -9.81
C VAL A 150 -7.76 14.35 -8.75
N MET A 151 -8.08 14.06 -7.49
CA MET A 151 -7.88 14.98 -6.37
C MET A 151 -6.43 14.96 -5.85
N TRP A 152 -5.74 13.85 -6.08
CA TRP A 152 -4.37 13.59 -5.69
C TRP A 152 -3.85 12.40 -6.48
N GLN A 153 -2.56 12.41 -6.81
CA GLN A 153 -1.91 11.27 -7.46
C GLN A 153 -0.44 11.12 -7.04
N SER A 154 0.04 9.88 -6.94
CA SER A 154 1.41 9.60 -6.49
C SER A 154 2.47 10.14 -7.46
N PHE A 155 2.16 10.21 -8.75
CA PHE A 155 3.10 10.69 -9.77
C PHE A 155 3.43 12.18 -9.68
N GLU A 156 2.62 12.98 -8.99
CA GLU A 156 2.91 14.40 -8.68
C GLU A 156 3.79 14.57 -7.43
N HIS A 157 4.07 13.46 -6.74
CA HIS A 157 4.94 13.38 -5.57
C HIS A 157 5.99 12.28 -5.79
N PRO A 158 6.86 12.42 -6.81
CA PRO A 158 7.88 11.41 -7.09
C PRO A 158 8.90 11.32 -5.94
N THR A 159 9.45 10.13 -5.73
CA THR A 159 10.47 9.90 -4.70
C THR A 159 11.88 9.92 -5.28
N ASP A 160 12.27 8.82 -5.89
CA ASP A 160 13.63 8.46 -6.31
C ASP A 160 13.63 7.79 -7.69
N THR A 161 12.47 7.32 -8.15
CA THR A 161 12.29 6.65 -9.44
C THR A 161 11.36 7.47 -10.33
N LEU A 162 11.85 7.83 -11.52
CA LEU A 162 10.99 8.33 -12.60
C LEU A 162 10.38 7.15 -13.34
N VAL A 163 9.09 6.98 -13.15
CA VAL A 163 8.30 5.92 -13.80
C VAL A 163 7.75 6.41 -15.15
N PRO A 164 7.52 5.51 -16.12
CA PRO A 164 6.84 5.88 -17.36
C PRO A 164 5.49 6.56 -17.08
N GLY A 165 5.35 7.83 -17.48
CA GLY A 165 4.17 8.67 -17.20
C GLY A 165 4.32 9.63 -16.01
N GLY A 166 5.37 9.49 -15.21
CA GLY A 166 5.82 10.55 -14.29
C GLY A 166 6.57 11.65 -15.04
N TRP A 167 6.61 12.85 -14.46
CA TRP A 167 7.33 13.98 -15.04
C TRP A 167 8.13 14.69 -13.95
N VAL A 168 9.28 15.24 -14.34
CA VAL A 168 10.08 16.14 -13.51
C VAL A 168 10.02 17.52 -14.14
N GLY A 169 9.70 18.53 -13.36
CA GLY A 169 9.54 19.89 -13.84
C GLY A 169 9.66 20.91 -12.71
N LEU A 170 10.19 22.09 -13.06
CA LEU A 170 10.13 23.24 -12.17
C LEU A 170 8.74 23.86 -12.28
N ASN A 171 8.02 23.91 -11.16
CA ASN A 171 6.82 24.71 -11.06
C ASN A 171 7.22 26.20 -11.06
N LYS A 172 6.95 26.91 -12.17
CA LYS A 172 7.39 28.29 -12.37
C LYS A 172 6.69 29.31 -11.44
N SER A 173 5.52 28.99 -10.91
CA SER A 173 4.79 29.89 -10.00
C SER A 173 5.18 29.70 -8.54
N SER A 174 5.52 28.48 -8.12
CA SER A 174 5.96 28.19 -6.75
C SER A 174 7.48 28.13 -6.58
N GLY A 175 8.24 27.97 -7.66
CA GLY A 175 9.70 27.76 -7.63
C GLY A 175 10.12 26.37 -7.13
N ALA A 176 9.16 25.47 -6.87
CA ALA A 176 9.44 24.11 -6.40
C ALA A 176 9.80 23.17 -7.56
N TYR A 177 10.78 22.30 -7.34
CA TYR A 177 11.05 21.16 -8.22
C TYR A 177 10.06 20.04 -7.89
N GLN A 178 9.42 19.49 -8.92
CA GLN A 178 8.64 18.26 -8.88
C GLN A 178 9.34 17.23 -9.73
#